data_AF-A0A382FXU3-F1
#
_entry.id   AF-A0A382FXU3-F1
#
_cell.length_a   1.000
_cell.length_b   1.000
_cell.length_c   1.000
_cell.angle_alpha   90.00
_cell.angle_beta   90.00
_cell.angle_gamma   90.00
#
_symmetry.space_group_name_H-M   'P 1'
#
loop_
_entity.id
_entity.type
_entity.pdbx_description
1 polymer ?
#
loop_
_entity_poly.entity_id
_entity_poly.type
_entity_poly.pdbx_seq_one_letter_code
_entity_poly.pdbx_strand_id
1 'polypeptide(L)'
;MDSVVDFINVNRDRYIDELKEYLSIPSISALPDYAPEVIRCAEWTADELRRVGLENVRLAETAGYPVVCAEWLHAGEAPTIIFYGHYDVQPVDPLDKWETPPFDATVRSGELYARGAADDKGQIFMHFKAIEACIKQKGLLPVNIKLILEGEEEVGSENLDSFLRDHSSEYSADVLVISDTPMFDRGVPSLCYGLRGLTYCQIDLRGTTSDLHSGSFGGAVANPAFVLTQLLAQMKDRSGRIKIPGFYDDVLPLRDEERAEYARLPFSDRRFCKELGSPKLFGEKGFTTLERMWARPTFEVNGLYSGFTEEGAKT
;
A
#
# COMPACT_ATOMS: atom_id res chain seq x y z
N MET A 1 1.64 -32.20 -4.99
CA MET A 1 1.53 -30.86 -4.36
C MET A 1 2.17 -30.92 -2.98
N ASP A 2 1.96 -32.04 -2.30
CA ASP A 2 2.50 -32.39 -0.99
C ASP A 2 4.02 -32.15 -0.84
N SER A 3 4.87 -32.60 -1.77
CA SER A 3 6.32 -32.38 -1.67
C SER A 3 6.76 -30.90 -1.68
N VAL A 4 6.02 -30.02 -2.38
CA VAL A 4 6.32 -28.58 -2.42
C VAL A 4 5.93 -27.93 -1.08
N VAL A 5 4.75 -28.26 -0.56
CA VAL A 5 4.28 -27.74 0.73
C VAL A 5 5.15 -28.25 1.87
N ASP A 6 5.53 -29.53 1.85
CA ASP A 6 6.45 -30.13 2.82
C ASP A 6 7.81 -29.45 2.79
N PHE A 7 8.33 -29.13 1.60
CA PHE A 7 9.58 -28.38 1.47
C PHE A 7 9.48 -26.99 2.11
N ILE A 8 8.38 -26.27 1.87
CA ILE A 8 8.14 -24.95 2.50
C ILE A 8 8.09 -25.09 4.02
N ASN A 9 7.37 -26.09 4.54
CA ASN A 9 7.25 -26.33 5.98
C ASN A 9 8.60 -26.64 6.63
N VAL A 10 9.42 -27.49 6.01
CA VAL A 10 10.77 -27.84 6.50
C VAL A 10 11.72 -26.63 6.45
N ASN A 11 11.54 -25.72 5.49
CA ASN A 11 12.39 -24.54 5.32
C ASN A 11 11.83 -23.28 5.99
N ARG A 12 10.74 -23.40 6.78
CA ARG A 12 10.02 -22.24 7.32
C ARG A 12 10.92 -21.28 8.10
N ASP A 13 11.77 -21.78 8.99
CA ASP A 13 12.62 -20.92 9.82
C ASP A 13 13.65 -20.18 8.96
N ARG A 14 14.24 -20.84 7.96
CA ARG A 14 15.13 -20.20 6.98
C ARG A 14 14.40 -19.09 6.21
N TYR A 15 13.19 -19.33 5.76
CA TYR A 15 12.40 -18.32 5.05
C TYR A 15 12.07 -17.13 5.94
N ILE A 16 11.76 -17.36 7.21
CA ILE A 16 11.54 -16.26 8.15
C ILE A 16 12.82 -15.45 8.35
N ASP A 17 13.98 -16.08 8.48
CA ASP A 17 15.24 -15.36 8.68
C ASP A 17 15.65 -14.57 7.42
N GLU A 18 15.49 -15.14 6.23
CA GLU A 18 15.71 -14.43 4.96
C GLU A 18 14.72 -13.27 4.77
N LEU A 19 13.46 -13.42 5.20
CA LEU A 19 12.49 -12.33 5.21
C LEU A 19 12.91 -11.21 6.18
N LYS A 20 13.44 -11.54 7.37
CA LYS A 20 13.96 -10.53 8.30
C LYS A 20 15.13 -9.76 7.69
N GLU A 21 16.02 -10.43 6.96
CA GLU A 21 17.10 -9.77 6.21
C GLU A 21 16.52 -8.79 5.19
N TYR A 22 15.49 -9.20 4.44
CA TYR A 22 14.84 -8.31 3.46
C TYR A 22 14.18 -7.09 4.10
N LEU A 23 13.47 -7.32 5.21
CA LEU A 23 12.79 -6.29 6.00
C LEU A 23 13.77 -5.35 6.72
N SER A 24 15.03 -5.75 6.89
CA SER A 24 16.05 -4.89 7.50
C SER A 24 16.52 -3.75 6.58
N ILE A 25 16.15 -3.78 5.29
CA ILE A 25 16.50 -2.75 4.32
C ILE A 25 15.44 -1.64 4.36
N PRO A 26 15.79 -0.41 4.78
CA PRO A 26 14.84 0.70 4.89
C PRO A 26 14.62 1.40 3.54
N SER A 27 13.94 0.72 2.61
CA SER A 27 13.63 1.24 1.27
C SER A 27 12.49 2.27 1.26
N ILE A 28 12.64 3.37 1.99
CA ILE A 28 11.61 4.41 2.09
C ILE A 28 11.67 5.34 0.87
N SER A 29 10.77 5.15 -0.10
CA SER A 29 10.76 5.92 -1.36
C SER A 29 10.39 7.39 -1.18
N ALA A 30 9.51 7.69 -0.21
CA ALA A 30 9.04 9.05 0.07
C ALA A 30 10.11 10.01 0.63
N LEU A 31 11.28 9.50 1.06
CA LEU A 31 12.33 10.29 1.70
C LEU A 31 13.63 10.23 0.88
N PRO A 32 14.10 11.36 0.31
CA PRO A 32 15.29 11.37 -0.56
C PRO A 32 16.57 10.81 0.09
N ASP A 33 16.73 10.95 1.40
CA ASP A 33 17.89 10.42 2.13
C ASP A 33 17.95 8.89 2.12
N TYR A 34 16.82 8.22 1.87
CA TYR A 34 16.71 6.76 1.76
C TYR A 34 16.85 6.25 0.31
N ALA A 35 17.05 7.12 -0.69
CA ALA A 35 17.22 6.70 -2.08
C ALA A 35 18.31 5.61 -2.29
N PRO A 36 19.49 5.66 -1.62
CA PRO A 36 20.46 4.57 -1.71
C PRO A 36 19.95 3.23 -1.15
N GLU A 37 19.08 3.27 -0.15
CA GLU A 37 18.49 2.09 0.48
C GLU A 37 17.39 1.46 -0.39
N VAL A 38 16.63 2.28 -1.12
CA VAL A 38 15.69 1.83 -2.15
C VAL A 38 16.44 1.08 -3.26
N ILE A 39 17.56 1.63 -3.74
CA ILE A 39 18.43 0.97 -4.74
C ILE A 39 19.00 -0.34 -4.19
N ARG A 40 19.54 -0.33 -2.95
CA ARG A 40 20.05 -1.54 -2.27
C ARG A 40 18.97 -2.62 -2.15
N CYS A 41 17.72 -2.23 -1.90
CA CYS A 41 16.59 -3.15 -1.85
C CYS A 41 16.27 -3.75 -3.22
N ALA A 42 16.35 -2.97 -4.29
CA ALA A 42 16.19 -3.46 -5.66
C ALA A 42 17.28 -4.49 -6.01
N GLU A 43 18.54 -4.19 -5.67
CA GLU A 43 19.68 -5.10 -5.87
C GLU A 43 19.51 -6.41 -5.09
N TRP A 44 19.15 -6.32 -3.80
CA TRP A 44 18.86 -7.50 -2.98
C TRP A 44 17.74 -8.34 -3.59
N THR A 45 16.67 -7.68 -4.07
CA THR A 45 15.53 -8.35 -4.72
C THR A 45 15.99 -9.08 -5.98
N ALA A 46 16.79 -8.44 -6.83
CA ALA A 46 17.35 -9.08 -8.03
C ALA A 46 18.24 -10.28 -7.69
N ASP A 47 19.09 -10.17 -6.68
CA ASP A 47 19.94 -11.29 -6.24
C ASP A 47 19.11 -12.45 -5.69
N GLU A 48 18.03 -12.15 -4.98
CA GLU A 48 17.09 -13.14 -4.49
C GLU A 48 16.38 -13.89 -5.62
N LEU A 49 15.90 -13.17 -6.63
CA LEU A 49 15.27 -13.76 -7.80
C LEU A 49 16.23 -14.70 -8.56
N ARG A 50 17.51 -14.35 -8.67
CA ARG A 50 18.55 -15.23 -9.23
C ARG A 50 18.75 -16.47 -8.34
N ARG A 51 18.79 -16.29 -7.02
CA ARG A 51 19.01 -17.38 -6.05
C ARG A 51 17.88 -18.41 -6.07
N VAL A 52 16.62 -17.97 -6.22
CA VAL A 52 15.46 -18.89 -6.29
C VAL A 52 15.36 -19.63 -7.62
N GLY A 53 16.07 -19.17 -8.66
CA GLY A 53 16.20 -19.85 -9.96
C GLY A 53 15.45 -19.19 -11.11
N LEU A 54 15.11 -17.90 -11.00
CA LEU A 54 14.65 -17.13 -12.16
C LEU A 54 15.80 -16.67 -13.04
N GLU A 55 15.46 -16.36 -14.29
CA GLU A 55 16.37 -16.00 -15.36
C GLU A 55 16.10 -14.57 -15.84
N ASN A 56 17.02 -14.06 -16.69
CA ASN A 56 16.97 -12.70 -17.26
C ASN A 56 16.74 -11.59 -16.22
N VAL A 57 17.27 -11.81 -15.01
CA VAL A 57 17.08 -10.88 -13.89
C VAL A 57 17.85 -9.59 -14.11
N ARG A 58 17.12 -8.47 -14.21
CA ARG A 58 17.69 -7.15 -14.47
C ARG A 58 17.02 -6.06 -13.62
N LEU A 59 17.79 -5.00 -13.36
CA LEU A 59 17.29 -3.73 -12.85
C LEU A 59 17.04 -2.82 -14.05
N ALA A 60 15.77 -2.57 -14.36
CA ALA A 60 15.38 -1.71 -15.47
C ALA A 60 15.37 -0.25 -15.00
N GLU A 61 16.22 0.59 -15.59
CA GLU A 61 16.26 2.02 -15.25
C GLU A 61 14.95 2.71 -15.65
N THR A 62 14.45 3.57 -14.76
CA THR A 62 13.34 4.50 -15.01
C THR A 62 13.83 5.92 -14.69
N ALA A 63 12.97 6.93 -14.81
CA ALA A 63 13.31 8.27 -14.33
C ALA A 63 13.36 8.36 -12.79
N GLY A 64 12.84 7.35 -12.08
CA GLY A 64 12.87 7.22 -10.63
C GLY A 64 13.68 5.99 -10.19
N TYR A 65 13.07 5.13 -9.38
CA TYR A 65 13.71 3.90 -8.92
C TYR A 65 13.58 2.75 -9.93
N PRO A 66 14.58 1.84 -10.01
CA PRO A 66 14.59 0.82 -11.04
C PRO A 66 13.48 -0.22 -10.84
N VAL A 67 12.91 -0.73 -11.93
CA VAL A 67 11.99 -1.86 -11.89
C VAL A 67 12.78 -3.17 -11.93
N VAL A 68 12.64 -4.00 -10.91
CA VAL A 68 13.25 -5.34 -10.87
C VAL A 68 12.43 -6.28 -11.75
N CYS A 69 13.06 -6.83 -12.77
CA CYS A 69 12.43 -7.70 -13.75
C CYS A 69 13.10 -9.07 -13.74
N ALA A 70 12.32 -10.14 -13.84
CA ALA A 70 12.80 -11.51 -13.95
C ALA A 70 11.78 -12.40 -14.65
N GLU A 71 12.20 -13.53 -15.18
CA GLU A 71 11.28 -14.49 -15.79
C GLU A 71 11.73 -15.93 -15.67
N TRP A 72 10.78 -16.84 -15.90
CA TRP A 72 11.01 -18.26 -16.12
C TRP A 72 10.01 -18.73 -17.16
N LEU A 73 10.49 -19.05 -18.36
CA LEU A 73 9.67 -19.30 -19.55
C LEU A 73 9.83 -20.72 -20.10
N HIS A 74 9.98 -21.71 -19.20
CA HIS A 74 10.24 -23.10 -19.58
C HIS A 74 9.02 -24.02 -19.42
N ALA A 75 7.80 -23.47 -19.29
CA ALA A 75 6.57 -24.26 -19.23
C ALA A 75 5.94 -24.55 -20.61
N GLY A 76 6.68 -24.32 -21.70
CA GLY A 76 6.17 -24.53 -23.07
C GLY A 76 4.96 -23.65 -23.37
N GLU A 77 3.87 -24.24 -23.86
CA GLU A 77 2.61 -23.55 -24.22
C GLU A 77 1.70 -23.25 -23.00
N ALA A 78 2.16 -23.49 -21.78
CA ALA A 78 1.39 -23.10 -20.59
C ALA A 78 1.18 -21.57 -20.55
N PRO A 79 0.11 -21.10 -19.90
CA PRO A 79 -0.14 -19.67 -19.74
C PRO A 79 1.05 -18.93 -19.12
N THR A 80 1.23 -17.68 -19.52
CA THR A 80 2.18 -16.74 -18.91
C THR A 80 1.47 -15.90 -17.89
N ILE A 81 1.99 -15.89 -16.67
CA ILE A 81 1.53 -15.00 -15.61
C ILE A 81 2.57 -13.90 -15.36
N ILE A 82 2.11 -12.68 -15.15
CA ILE A 82 2.92 -11.61 -14.55
C ILE A 82 2.55 -11.54 -13.07
N PHE A 83 3.55 -11.55 -12.21
CA PHE A 83 3.42 -11.14 -10.83
C PHE A 83 3.96 -9.71 -10.67
N TYR A 84 3.11 -8.84 -10.11
CA TYR A 84 3.47 -7.48 -9.74
C TYR A 84 3.45 -7.32 -8.22
N GLY A 85 4.36 -6.49 -7.72
CA GLY A 85 4.41 -5.99 -6.35
C GLY A 85 5.44 -4.87 -6.24
N HIS A 86 5.75 -4.43 -5.02
CA HIS A 86 6.71 -3.35 -4.81
C HIS A 86 7.64 -3.63 -3.63
N TYR A 87 8.84 -3.07 -3.69
CA TYR A 87 9.89 -3.28 -2.68
C TYR A 87 10.19 -2.02 -1.84
N ASP A 88 9.65 -0.86 -2.22
CA ASP A 88 9.67 0.34 -1.39
C ASP A 88 8.60 0.26 -0.29
N VAL A 89 8.73 1.11 0.73
CA VAL A 89 7.88 1.06 1.91
C VAL A 89 7.57 2.47 2.44
N GLN A 90 6.41 2.66 3.08
CA GLN A 90 6.08 3.91 3.77
C GLN A 90 7.12 4.35 4.84
N PRO A 91 7.19 5.66 5.16
CA PRO A 91 7.87 6.16 6.35
C PRO A 91 7.40 5.51 7.66
N VAL A 92 8.21 5.69 8.71
CA VAL A 92 8.06 4.97 9.99
C VAL A 92 7.63 5.86 11.16
N ASP A 93 7.43 7.15 10.90
CA ASP A 93 7.03 8.09 11.93
C ASP A 93 5.59 7.86 12.43
N PRO A 94 5.33 8.08 13.73
CA PRO A 94 6.30 8.47 14.76
C PRO A 94 7.00 7.26 15.41
N LEU A 95 8.32 7.33 15.54
CA LEU A 95 9.16 6.22 16.03
C LEU A 95 8.84 5.78 17.48
N ASP A 96 8.35 6.67 18.34
CA ASP A 96 8.02 6.37 19.74
C ASP A 96 6.80 5.45 19.91
N LYS A 97 6.02 5.24 18.84
CA LYS A 97 4.87 4.32 18.83
C LYS A 97 5.25 2.89 18.48
N TRP A 98 6.48 2.64 18.05
CA TRP A 98 6.97 1.31 17.76
C TRP A 98 7.47 0.61 19.03
N GLU A 99 7.00 -0.61 19.28
CA GLU A 99 7.52 -1.44 20.38
C GLU A 99 8.95 -1.97 20.11
N THR A 100 9.29 -2.17 18.82
CA THR A 100 10.60 -2.62 18.33
C THR A 100 10.99 -1.76 17.14
N PRO A 101 12.29 -1.50 16.88
CA PRO A 101 12.70 -0.69 15.74
C PRO A 101 12.05 -1.19 14.43
N PRO A 102 11.55 -0.30 13.55
CA PRO A 102 10.74 -0.69 12.39
C PRO A 102 11.40 -1.67 11.42
N PHE A 103 12.73 -1.60 11.33
CA PHE A 103 13.55 -2.44 10.45
C PHE A 103 14.33 -3.53 11.23
N ASP A 104 13.95 -3.77 12.50
CA ASP A 104 14.43 -4.90 13.32
C ASP A 104 13.28 -5.90 13.52
N ALA A 105 13.11 -6.75 12.50
CA ALA A 105 11.95 -7.60 12.36
C ALA A 105 11.83 -8.62 13.50
N THR A 106 10.77 -8.50 14.30
CA THR A 106 10.60 -9.28 15.53
C THR A 106 9.34 -10.15 15.47
N VAL A 107 9.46 -11.42 15.86
CA VAL A 107 8.31 -12.32 15.98
C VAL A 107 7.69 -12.20 17.36
N ARG A 108 6.40 -11.85 17.45
CA ARG A 108 5.63 -11.84 18.70
C ARG A 108 4.33 -12.59 18.50
N SER A 109 4.03 -13.55 19.38
CA SER A 109 2.79 -14.35 19.33
C SER A 109 2.51 -15.01 17.97
N GLY A 110 3.56 -15.38 17.23
CA GLY A 110 3.46 -16.01 15.91
C GLY A 110 3.31 -15.04 14.73
N GLU A 111 3.37 -13.74 14.98
CA GLU A 111 3.29 -12.67 13.96
C GLU A 111 4.64 -11.97 13.82
N LEU A 112 4.99 -11.58 12.60
CA LEU A 112 6.22 -10.84 12.30
C LEU A 112 5.92 -9.35 12.23
N TYR A 113 6.60 -8.57 13.05
CA TYR A 113 6.44 -7.12 13.13
C TYR A 113 7.66 -6.42 12.55
N ALA A 114 7.46 -5.71 11.44
CA ALA A 114 8.41 -4.81 10.81
C ALA A 114 7.68 -3.91 9.79
N ARG A 115 8.26 -2.76 9.45
CA ARG A 115 7.87 -2.00 8.25
C ARG A 115 8.16 -2.86 7.01
N GLY A 116 7.20 -2.97 6.11
CA GLY A 116 7.29 -3.80 4.90
C GLY A 116 6.74 -5.22 5.06
N ALA A 117 6.46 -5.69 6.29
CA ALA A 117 6.13 -7.09 6.55
C ALA A 117 4.82 -7.56 5.91
N ALA A 118 3.87 -6.65 5.70
CA ALA A 118 2.57 -6.90 5.11
C ALA A 118 2.22 -5.92 3.99
N ASP A 119 3.21 -5.16 3.49
CA ASP A 119 3.04 -4.06 2.53
C ASP A 119 4.42 -3.60 2.01
N ASP A 120 4.98 -4.21 0.96
CA ASP A 120 4.54 -5.47 0.31
C ASP A 120 5.67 -6.53 0.29
N LYS A 121 6.79 -6.27 0.98
CA LYS A 121 7.96 -7.16 1.02
C LYS A 121 7.61 -8.58 1.46
N GLY A 122 6.72 -8.72 2.45
CA GLY A 122 6.27 -10.02 2.92
C GLY A 122 5.56 -10.81 1.82
N GLN A 123 4.66 -10.16 1.07
CA GLN A 123 3.87 -10.85 0.07
C GLN A 123 4.67 -11.20 -1.18
N ILE A 124 5.48 -10.27 -1.72
CA ILE A 124 6.37 -10.62 -2.84
C ILE A 124 7.33 -11.75 -2.46
N PHE A 125 7.82 -11.75 -1.21
CA PHE A 125 8.73 -12.79 -0.73
C PHE A 125 8.04 -14.17 -0.64
N MET A 126 6.76 -14.23 -0.28
CA MET A 126 5.99 -15.48 -0.35
C MET A 126 5.98 -16.08 -1.76
N HIS A 127 5.88 -15.24 -2.81
CA HIS A 127 5.96 -15.70 -4.20
C HIS A 127 7.34 -16.24 -4.55
N PHE A 128 8.42 -15.58 -4.10
CA PHE A 128 9.79 -16.05 -4.34
C PHE A 128 9.98 -17.45 -3.75
N LYS A 129 9.44 -17.70 -2.56
CA LYS A 129 9.57 -19.00 -1.87
C LYS A 129 8.68 -20.09 -2.45
N ALA A 130 7.51 -19.74 -2.96
CA ALA A 130 6.70 -20.67 -3.74
C ALA A 130 7.43 -21.11 -5.03
N ILE A 131 8.06 -20.17 -5.74
CA ILE A 131 8.88 -20.43 -6.94
C ILE A 131 10.08 -21.32 -6.58
N GLU A 132 10.85 -20.95 -5.56
CA GLU A 132 11.99 -21.72 -5.07
C GLU A 132 11.60 -23.17 -4.77
N ALA A 133 10.53 -23.36 -4.01
CA ALA A 133 10.06 -24.69 -3.62
C ALA A 133 9.62 -25.53 -4.83
N CYS A 134 8.96 -24.93 -5.82
CA CYS A 134 8.56 -25.62 -7.04
C CYS A 134 9.78 -26.06 -7.86
N ILE A 135 10.74 -25.16 -8.09
CA ILE A 135 11.96 -25.46 -8.84
C ILE A 135 12.78 -26.53 -8.11
N LYS A 136 12.98 -26.43 -6.78
CA LYS A 136 13.77 -27.40 -6.01
C LYS A 136 13.14 -28.80 -5.95
N GLN A 137 11.81 -28.89 -5.91
CA GLN A 137 11.11 -30.17 -5.75
C GLN A 137 10.71 -30.83 -7.07
N LYS A 138 10.49 -30.04 -8.13
CA LYS A 138 9.98 -30.54 -9.41
C LYS A 138 10.89 -30.25 -10.59
N GLY A 139 11.87 -29.36 -10.44
CA GLY A 139 12.72 -28.88 -11.53
C GLY A 139 12.01 -27.96 -12.52
N LEU A 140 10.73 -27.64 -12.31
CA LEU A 140 9.91 -26.84 -13.22
C LEU A 140 8.79 -26.09 -12.49
N LEU A 141 8.36 -24.97 -13.08
CA LEU A 141 7.13 -24.25 -12.71
C LEU A 141 5.97 -24.73 -13.61
N PRO A 142 4.73 -24.75 -13.11
CA PRO A 142 3.57 -25.23 -13.86
C PRO A 142 3.08 -24.26 -14.95
N VAL A 143 3.58 -23.02 -14.93
CA VAL A 143 3.23 -21.92 -15.85
C VAL A 143 4.49 -21.11 -16.14
N ASN A 144 4.45 -20.33 -17.21
CA ASN A 144 5.47 -19.33 -17.48
C ASN A 144 5.25 -18.15 -16.52
N ILE A 145 6.31 -17.63 -15.90
CA ILE A 145 6.21 -16.54 -14.91
C ILE A 145 7.12 -15.39 -15.34
N LYS A 146 6.60 -14.16 -15.27
CA LYS A 146 7.35 -12.90 -15.33
C LYS A 146 7.10 -12.13 -14.05
N LEU A 147 8.10 -11.43 -13.53
CA LEU A 147 7.98 -10.57 -12.36
C LEU A 147 8.32 -9.14 -12.75
N ILE A 148 7.54 -8.21 -12.22
CA ILE A 148 7.73 -6.76 -12.35
C ILE A 148 7.57 -6.18 -10.96
N LEU A 149 8.67 -5.77 -10.34
CA LEU A 149 8.66 -5.23 -8.97
C LEU A 149 9.22 -3.81 -8.98
N GLU A 150 8.42 -2.82 -8.56
CA GLU A 150 8.83 -1.42 -8.55
C GLU A 150 9.24 -0.92 -7.17
N GLY A 151 9.82 0.28 -7.13
CA GLY A 151 10.22 0.96 -5.90
C GLY A 151 9.57 2.33 -5.71
N GLU A 152 8.42 2.58 -6.35
CA GLU A 152 7.73 3.88 -6.32
C GLU A 152 6.24 3.77 -5.97
N GLU A 153 5.73 2.61 -5.55
CA GLU A 153 4.29 2.42 -5.27
C GLU A 153 3.80 3.40 -4.21
N GLU A 154 4.59 3.56 -3.14
CA GLU A 154 4.24 4.36 -1.97
C GLU A 154 4.30 5.88 -2.25
N VAL A 155 4.82 6.25 -3.42
CA VAL A 155 4.89 7.62 -3.96
C VAL A 155 4.09 7.78 -5.25
N GLY A 156 3.29 6.78 -5.64
CA GLY A 156 2.29 6.87 -6.70
C GLY A 156 2.68 6.27 -8.05
N SER A 157 3.77 5.50 -8.13
CA SER A 157 4.19 4.75 -9.33
C SER A 157 4.32 5.61 -10.60
N GLU A 158 4.75 6.87 -10.47
CA GLU A 158 4.71 7.87 -11.56
C GLU A 158 5.39 7.37 -12.85
N ASN A 159 6.47 6.59 -12.72
CA ASN A 159 7.27 6.13 -13.85
C ASN A 159 6.86 4.75 -14.39
N LEU A 160 6.02 3.99 -13.67
CA LEU A 160 5.70 2.61 -14.05
C LEU A 160 4.86 2.54 -15.33
N ASP A 161 3.87 3.44 -15.51
CA ASP A 161 3.00 3.44 -16.70
C ASP A 161 3.83 3.67 -17.99
N SER A 162 4.75 4.63 -17.97
CA SER A 162 5.65 4.87 -19.11
C SER A 162 6.55 3.66 -19.38
N PHE A 163 7.15 3.10 -18.33
CA PHE A 163 8.01 1.91 -18.44
C PHE A 163 7.28 0.74 -19.12
N LEU A 164 6.07 0.43 -18.66
CA LEU A 164 5.25 -0.66 -19.20
C LEU A 164 4.81 -0.42 -20.66
N ARG A 165 4.50 0.83 -21.03
CA ARG A 165 4.18 1.18 -22.43
C ARG A 165 5.36 0.94 -23.36
N ASP A 166 6.53 1.39 -22.96
CA ASP A 166 7.77 1.26 -23.74
C ASP A 166 8.22 -0.20 -23.89
N HIS A 167 7.83 -1.07 -22.95
CA HIS A 167 8.21 -2.48 -22.90
C HIS A 167 7.01 -3.43 -23.11
N SER A 168 5.92 -2.93 -23.70
CA SER A 168 4.65 -3.66 -23.82
C SER A 168 4.75 -5.02 -24.54
N SER A 169 5.70 -5.16 -25.48
CA SER A 169 5.97 -6.43 -26.17
C SER A 169 6.66 -7.47 -25.27
N GLU A 170 7.50 -7.01 -24.32
CA GLU A 170 8.20 -7.86 -23.35
C GLU A 170 7.24 -8.36 -22.27
N TYR A 171 6.28 -7.53 -21.85
CA TYR A 171 5.36 -7.82 -20.75
C TYR A 171 3.95 -8.25 -21.19
N SER A 172 3.85 -8.98 -22.30
CA SER A 172 2.62 -9.71 -22.64
C SER A 172 2.45 -10.95 -21.74
N ALA A 173 1.24 -11.16 -21.25
CA ALA A 173 0.85 -12.28 -20.38
C ALA A 173 -0.65 -12.58 -20.48
N ASP A 174 -1.05 -13.78 -20.07
CA ASP A 174 -2.45 -14.22 -20.01
C ASP A 174 -3.14 -13.76 -18.73
N VAL A 175 -2.38 -13.59 -17.63
CA VAL A 175 -2.89 -13.21 -16.31
C VAL A 175 -1.91 -12.27 -15.60
N LEU A 176 -2.43 -11.24 -14.95
CA LEU A 176 -1.71 -10.42 -13.97
C LEU A 176 -2.14 -10.82 -12.55
N VAL A 177 -1.18 -11.08 -11.69
CA VAL A 177 -1.38 -11.41 -10.28
C VAL A 177 -0.72 -10.33 -9.42
N ILE A 178 -1.49 -9.77 -8.50
CA ILE A 178 -1.04 -8.79 -7.51
C ILE A 178 -1.42 -9.35 -6.14
N SER A 179 -0.46 -9.43 -5.22
CA SER A 179 -0.68 -9.93 -3.86
C SER A 179 -0.48 -8.85 -2.81
N ASP A 180 -1.12 -7.71 -3.01
CA ASP A 180 -0.91 -6.53 -2.19
C ASP A 180 -2.24 -6.03 -1.57
N THR A 181 -3.02 -6.96 -1.03
CA THR A 181 -4.27 -6.63 -0.33
C THR A 181 -4.46 -7.55 0.87
N PRO A 182 -5.10 -7.06 1.94
CA PRO A 182 -5.30 -7.87 3.13
C PRO A 182 -6.38 -8.93 2.94
N MET A 183 -6.30 -9.98 3.76
CA MET A 183 -7.44 -10.86 4.01
C MET A 183 -8.57 -10.07 4.67
N PHE A 184 -9.83 -10.48 4.45
CA PHE A 184 -10.97 -9.82 5.10
C PHE A 184 -10.89 -9.91 6.64
N ASP A 185 -10.56 -11.08 7.17
CA ASP A 185 -10.37 -11.34 8.59
C ASP A 185 -9.44 -12.55 8.75
N ARG A 186 -8.94 -12.79 9.97
CA ARG A 186 -8.13 -13.98 10.27
C ARG A 186 -8.90 -15.25 9.93
N GLY A 187 -8.32 -16.07 9.04
CA GLY A 187 -8.94 -17.32 8.59
C GLY A 187 -10.05 -17.15 7.56
N VAL A 188 -10.29 -15.91 7.07
CA VAL A 188 -11.23 -15.61 6.00
C VAL A 188 -10.46 -15.01 4.83
N PRO A 189 -9.92 -15.85 3.92
CA PRO A 189 -9.21 -15.35 2.75
C PRO A 189 -10.15 -14.58 1.81
N SER A 190 -9.60 -13.63 1.06
CA SER A 190 -10.33 -12.78 0.12
C SER A 190 -9.67 -12.81 -1.26
N LEU A 191 -10.50 -12.62 -2.28
CA LEU A 191 -10.05 -12.21 -3.61
C LEU A 191 -10.51 -10.77 -3.81
N CYS A 192 -9.56 -9.83 -3.83
CA CYS A 192 -9.86 -8.44 -4.13
C CYS A 192 -10.23 -8.30 -5.62
N TYR A 193 -11.40 -7.74 -5.90
CA TYR A 193 -11.88 -7.53 -7.27
C TYR A 193 -11.94 -6.05 -7.66
N GLY A 194 -11.64 -5.14 -6.73
CA GLY A 194 -11.70 -3.71 -6.97
C GLY A 194 -11.04 -2.91 -5.85
N LEU A 195 -10.29 -1.88 -6.25
CA LEU A 195 -9.70 -0.88 -5.38
C LEU A 195 -10.35 0.48 -5.70
N ARG A 196 -10.36 1.38 -4.72
CA ARG A 196 -10.74 2.77 -5.00
C ARG A 196 -9.61 3.48 -5.74
N GLY A 197 -9.97 4.42 -6.60
CA GLY A 197 -9.02 5.44 -7.03
C GLY A 197 -8.68 6.41 -5.90
N LEU A 198 -7.58 7.14 -6.07
CA LEU A 198 -7.12 8.17 -5.15
C LEU A 198 -6.85 9.46 -5.92
N THR A 199 -7.20 10.59 -5.33
CA THR A 199 -6.74 11.90 -5.76
C THR A 199 -6.29 12.65 -4.52
N TYR A 200 -5.00 12.96 -4.47
CA TYR A 200 -4.39 13.70 -3.37
C TYR A 200 -4.29 15.18 -3.75
N CYS A 201 -4.64 16.08 -2.84
CA CYS A 201 -4.56 17.52 -3.08
C CYS A 201 -3.94 18.25 -1.88
N GLN A 202 -3.11 19.25 -2.16
CA GLN A 202 -2.63 20.21 -1.18
C GLN A 202 -3.35 21.55 -1.37
N ILE A 203 -3.81 22.15 -0.27
CA ILE A 203 -4.45 23.47 -0.26
C ILE A 203 -3.60 24.43 0.55
N ASP A 204 -2.87 25.30 -0.15
CA ASP A 204 -2.11 26.38 0.47
C ASP A 204 -2.92 27.66 0.54
N LEU A 205 -3.14 28.17 1.74
CA LEU A 205 -3.80 29.46 1.94
C LEU A 205 -2.84 30.47 2.57
N ARG A 206 -2.49 31.49 1.78
CA ARG A 206 -1.62 32.59 2.21
C ARG A 206 -2.44 33.86 2.42
N GLY A 207 -2.31 34.45 3.61
CA GLY A 207 -2.89 35.74 3.95
C GLY A 207 -1.90 36.87 3.67
N THR A 208 -1.26 37.37 4.72
CA THR A 208 -0.32 38.49 4.67
C THR A 208 1.10 38.07 4.28
N THR A 209 1.96 39.05 4.01
CA THR A 209 3.38 38.82 3.68
C THR A 209 4.22 38.40 4.89
N SER A 210 3.74 38.63 6.12
CA SER A 210 4.36 38.21 7.37
C SER A 210 3.32 37.75 8.39
N ASP A 211 3.78 37.06 9.44
CA ASP A 211 2.99 36.84 10.66
C ASP A 211 2.56 38.18 11.27
N LEU A 212 1.37 38.20 11.89
CA LEU A 212 0.79 39.37 12.54
C LEU A 212 0.44 39.06 13.98
N HIS A 213 0.69 40.03 14.88
CA HIS A 213 0.26 39.95 16.27
C HIS A 213 -1.28 39.96 16.36
N SER A 214 -1.86 38.84 16.75
CA SER A 214 -3.30 38.58 16.80
C SER A 214 -4.07 39.57 17.68
N GLY A 215 -3.47 40.13 18.73
CA GLY A 215 -4.09 41.18 19.54
C GLY A 215 -4.16 42.55 18.85
N SER A 216 -3.25 42.84 17.92
CA SER A 216 -3.16 44.14 17.24
C SER A 216 -3.95 44.15 15.93
N PHE A 217 -3.97 43.02 15.24
CA PHE A 217 -4.57 42.88 13.90
C PHE A 217 -5.78 41.96 13.86
N GLY A 218 -6.11 41.29 14.98
CA GLY A 218 -7.28 40.43 15.10
C GLY A 218 -8.56 41.20 14.80
N GLY A 219 -9.37 40.68 13.86
CA GLY A 219 -10.60 41.33 13.40
C GLY A 219 -10.41 42.32 12.25
N ALA A 220 -9.18 42.73 11.94
CA ALA A 220 -8.89 43.58 10.78
C ALA A 220 -8.51 42.78 9.53
N VAL A 221 -7.88 41.61 9.70
CA VAL A 221 -7.40 40.76 8.61
C VAL A 221 -7.97 39.35 8.75
N ALA A 222 -8.37 38.75 7.63
CA ALA A 222 -8.80 37.36 7.61
C ALA A 222 -7.63 36.44 7.96
N ASN A 223 -7.79 35.66 9.02
CA ASN A 223 -6.80 34.67 9.42
C ASN A 223 -6.94 33.43 8.51
N PRO A 224 -5.87 33.03 7.77
CA PRO A 224 -5.90 31.86 6.91
C PRO A 224 -6.35 30.57 7.61
N ALA A 225 -6.02 30.39 8.90
CA ALA A 225 -6.45 29.21 9.66
C ALA A 225 -7.99 29.12 9.76
N PHE A 226 -8.66 30.24 10.01
CA PHE A 226 -10.13 30.29 10.07
C PHE A 226 -10.75 30.03 8.71
N VAL A 227 -10.22 30.64 7.65
CA VAL A 227 -10.73 30.46 6.29
C VAL A 227 -10.55 29.02 5.82
N LEU A 228 -9.38 28.40 6.06
CA LEU A 228 -9.13 27.00 5.74
C LEU A 228 -10.08 26.07 6.49
N THR A 229 -10.29 26.29 7.78
CA THR A 229 -11.23 25.51 8.59
C THR A 229 -12.66 25.63 8.06
N GLN A 230 -13.09 26.83 7.69
CA GLN A 230 -14.41 27.07 7.09
C GLN A 230 -14.58 26.38 5.74
N LEU A 231 -13.52 26.37 4.91
CA LEU A 231 -13.51 25.66 3.63
C LEU A 231 -13.64 24.15 3.85
N LEU A 232 -12.83 23.57 4.73
CA LEU A 232 -12.85 22.13 5.02
C LEU A 232 -14.18 21.68 5.63
N ALA A 233 -14.77 22.48 6.52
CA ALA A 233 -16.08 22.19 7.13
C ALA A 233 -17.23 22.16 6.11
N GLN A 234 -17.04 22.71 4.90
CA GLN A 234 -18.03 22.68 3.83
C GLN A 234 -17.91 21.45 2.92
N MET A 235 -16.84 20.65 3.02
CA MET A 235 -16.57 19.52 2.13
C MET A 235 -17.50 18.33 2.36
N LYS A 236 -17.94 18.10 3.60
CA LYS A 236 -18.87 17.02 3.98
C LYS A 236 -20.07 17.57 4.75
N ASP A 237 -21.22 16.92 4.62
CA ASP A 237 -22.38 17.19 5.48
C ASP A 237 -22.29 16.44 6.83
N ARG A 238 -23.28 16.65 7.70
CA ARG A 238 -23.35 16.00 9.03
C ARG A 238 -23.52 14.47 8.97
N SER A 239 -23.83 13.92 7.80
CA SER A 239 -23.90 12.49 7.56
C SER A 239 -22.65 11.93 6.87
N GLY A 240 -21.64 12.76 6.60
CA GLY A 240 -20.41 12.36 5.92
C GLY A 240 -20.51 12.32 4.40
N ARG A 241 -21.63 12.76 3.81
CA ARG A 241 -21.77 12.88 2.36
C ARG A 241 -20.97 14.08 1.85
N ILE A 242 -20.24 13.90 0.75
CA ILE A 242 -19.43 14.96 0.16
C ILE A 242 -20.33 16.01 -0.52
N LYS A 243 -19.97 17.28 -0.37
CA LYS A 243 -20.78 18.43 -0.81
C LYS A 243 -20.23 19.15 -2.03
N ILE A 244 -19.10 18.69 -2.56
CA ILE A 244 -18.50 19.24 -3.77
C ILE A 244 -19.49 19.06 -4.94
N PRO A 245 -19.86 20.14 -5.66
CA PRO A 245 -20.78 20.02 -6.80
C PRO A 245 -20.27 19.03 -7.86
N GLY A 246 -21.17 18.21 -8.39
CA GLY A 246 -20.84 17.20 -9.41
C GLY A 246 -20.12 15.95 -8.89
N PHE A 247 -19.74 15.90 -7.61
CA PHE A 247 -18.89 14.83 -7.07
C PHE A 247 -19.48 13.41 -7.20
N TYR A 248 -20.80 13.30 -7.24
CA TYR A 248 -21.50 12.01 -7.34
C TYR A 248 -22.03 11.70 -8.74
N ASP A 249 -21.80 12.56 -9.73
CA ASP A 249 -22.43 12.45 -11.06
C ASP A 249 -21.99 11.16 -11.78
N ASP A 250 -20.71 10.78 -11.64
CA ASP A 250 -20.14 9.57 -12.26
C ASP A 250 -20.04 8.39 -11.27
N VAL A 251 -20.55 8.54 -10.04
CA VAL A 251 -20.50 7.46 -9.04
C VAL A 251 -21.56 6.43 -9.37
N LEU A 252 -21.10 5.27 -9.86
CA LEU A 252 -21.98 4.15 -10.17
C LEU A 252 -22.71 3.65 -8.92
N PRO A 253 -24.00 3.28 -9.04
CA PRO A 253 -24.71 2.63 -7.95
C PRO A 253 -24.12 1.23 -7.71
N LEU A 254 -24.11 0.82 -6.44
CA LEU A 254 -23.80 -0.55 -6.05
C LEU A 254 -24.83 -1.51 -6.63
N ARG A 255 -24.37 -2.61 -7.23
CA ARG A 255 -25.26 -3.67 -7.71
C ARG A 255 -25.82 -4.46 -6.54
N ASP A 256 -27.03 -4.99 -6.68
CA ASP A 256 -27.67 -5.79 -5.63
C ASP A 256 -26.86 -7.03 -5.28
N GLU A 257 -26.18 -7.65 -6.26
CA GLU A 257 -25.28 -8.78 -6.01
C GLU A 257 -24.08 -8.39 -5.13
N GLU A 258 -23.48 -7.21 -5.34
CA GLU A 258 -22.36 -6.72 -4.52
C GLU A 258 -22.79 -6.47 -3.08
N ARG A 259 -23.96 -5.84 -2.92
CA ARG A 259 -24.55 -5.61 -1.58
C ARG A 259 -24.82 -6.93 -0.86
N ALA A 260 -25.31 -7.93 -1.59
CA ALA A 260 -25.57 -9.26 -1.04
C ALA A 260 -24.27 -9.96 -0.61
N GLU A 261 -23.20 -9.91 -1.41
CA GLU A 261 -21.92 -10.50 -1.05
C GLU A 261 -21.28 -9.79 0.16
N TYR A 262 -21.34 -8.45 0.24
CA TYR A 262 -20.86 -7.73 1.43
C TYR A 262 -21.63 -8.10 2.69
N ALA A 263 -22.95 -8.29 2.58
CA ALA A 263 -23.80 -8.66 3.71
C ALA A 263 -23.53 -10.09 4.25
N ARG A 264 -22.91 -10.96 3.44
CA ARG A 264 -22.53 -12.34 3.83
C ARG A 264 -21.24 -12.40 4.65
N LEU A 265 -20.43 -11.35 4.61
CA LEU A 265 -19.16 -11.31 5.34
C LEU A 265 -19.41 -11.26 6.85
N PRO A 266 -18.57 -11.92 7.67
CA PRO A 266 -18.72 -11.96 9.13
C PRO A 266 -18.29 -10.65 9.80
N PHE A 267 -18.91 -9.55 9.40
CA PHE A 267 -18.63 -8.20 9.87
C PHE A 267 -19.56 -7.80 11.02
N SER A 268 -19.02 -7.04 11.97
CA SER A 268 -19.79 -6.52 13.10
C SER A 268 -19.33 -5.10 13.42
N ASP A 269 -20.24 -4.13 13.23
CA ASP A 269 -20.01 -2.73 13.59
C ASP A 269 -19.54 -2.60 15.05
N ARG A 270 -20.09 -3.43 15.96
CA ARG A 270 -19.73 -3.42 17.38
C ARG A 270 -18.30 -3.90 17.63
N ARG A 271 -17.90 -4.99 16.96
CA ARG A 271 -16.53 -5.54 17.05
C ARG A 271 -15.54 -4.51 16.49
N PHE A 272 -15.83 -3.98 15.31
CA PHE A 272 -15.01 -2.98 14.63
C PHE A 272 -14.83 -1.70 15.46
N CYS A 273 -15.90 -1.17 16.06
CA CYS A 273 -15.82 -0.06 17.02
C CYS A 273 -14.89 -0.37 18.20
N LYS A 274 -15.00 -1.58 18.78
CA LYS A 274 -14.19 -1.99 19.93
C LYS A 274 -12.71 -2.07 19.57
N GLU A 275 -12.37 -2.66 18.43
CA GLU A 275 -11.00 -2.81 17.94
C GLU A 275 -10.36 -1.46 17.64
N LEU A 276 -11.10 -0.54 17.02
CA LEU A 276 -10.62 0.81 16.73
C LEU A 276 -10.64 1.76 17.94
N GLY A 277 -11.21 1.35 19.08
CA GLY A 277 -11.49 2.26 20.19
C GLY A 277 -12.47 3.39 19.83
N SER A 278 -13.26 3.23 18.77
CA SER A 278 -14.19 4.24 18.28
C SER A 278 -15.53 4.15 19.02
N PRO A 279 -16.05 5.25 19.57
CA PRO A 279 -17.33 5.24 20.29
C PRO A 279 -18.52 4.97 19.36
N LYS A 280 -18.41 5.34 18.08
CA LYS A 280 -19.46 5.14 17.07
C LYS A 280 -18.88 5.26 15.65
N LEU A 281 -19.37 4.42 14.74
CA LEU A 281 -19.09 4.55 13.31
C LEU A 281 -19.79 5.76 12.68
N PHE A 282 -19.13 6.37 11.69
CA PHE A 282 -19.59 7.56 10.98
C PHE A 282 -19.43 7.38 9.46
N GLY A 283 -20.24 8.08 8.67
CA GLY A 283 -20.14 8.10 7.21
C GLY A 283 -21.50 8.05 6.52
N GLU A 284 -21.49 8.15 5.18
CA GLU A 284 -22.65 8.39 4.32
C GLU A 284 -23.90 7.59 4.70
N LYS A 285 -25.03 8.28 4.89
CA LYS A 285 -26.31 7.66 5.26
C LYS A 285 -26.84 6.77 4.12
N GLY A 286 -27.39 5.61 4.49
CA GLY A 286 -27.99 4.66 3.53
C GLY A 286 -27.04 3.55 3.09
N PHE A 287 -25.79 3.58 3.56
CA PHE A 287 -24.78 2.57 3.27
C PHE A 287 -24.29 1.89 4.53
N THR A 288 -23.99 0.60 4.44
CA THR A 288 -23.34 -0.15 5.52
C THR A 288 -21.89 0.30 5.68
N THR A 289 -21.23 -0.10 6.77
CA THR A 289 -19.81 0.23 6.98
C THR A 289 -18.92 -0.31 5.86
N LEU A 290 -19.15 -1.55 5.41
CA LEU A 290 -18.38 -2.14 4.31
C LEU A 290 -18.63 -1.44 2.98
N GLU A 291 -19.89 -1.11 2.67
CA GLU A 291 -20.23 -0.33 1.46
C GLU A 291 -19.50 1.02 1.47
N ARG A 292 -19.48 1.70 2.64
CA ARG A 292 -18.75 2.94 2.81
C ARG A 292 -17.25 2.77 2.64
N MET A 293 -16.66 1.69 3.17
CA MET A 293 -15.22 1.42 3.14
C MET A 293 -14.68 0.95 1.78
N TRP A 294 -15.51 0.40 0.91
CA TRP A 294 -15.02 -0.21 -0.34
C TRP A 294 -15.56 0.47 -1.59
N ALA A 295 -16.85 0.79 -1.63
CA ALA A 295 -17.50 1.20 -2.87
C ALA A 295 -17.95 2.67 -2.89
N ARG A 296 -18.13 3.29 -1.72
CA ARG A 296 -18.47 4.73 -1.65
C ARG A 296 -17.20 5.58 -1.65
N PRO A 297 -17.24 6.74 -2.34
CA PRO A 297 -16.12 7.66 -2.31
C PRO A 297 -16.01 8.33 -0.93
N THR A 298 -14.81 8.79 -0.59
CA THR A 298 -14.56 9.54 0.64
C THR A 298 -13.64 10.74 0.39
N PHE A 299 -13.60 11.66 1.34
CA PHE A 299 -12.74 12.84 1.36
C PHE A 299 -12.16 13.00 2.75
N GLU A 300 -10.88 12.71 2.95
CA GLU A 300 -10.25 12.78 4.27
C GLU A 300 -9.18 13.87 4.34
N VAL A 301 -9.00 14.44 5.52
CA VAL A 301 -7.91 15.39 5.80
C VAL A 301 -6.78 14.61 6.44
N ASN A 302 -5.71 14.38 5.68
CA ASN A 302 -4.54 13.62 6.14
C ASN A 302 -3.56 14.48 6.95
N GLY A 303 -3.62 15.80 6.80
CA GLY A 303 -2.82 16.75 7.57
C GLY A 303 -3.44 18.14 7.56
N LEU A 304 -3.30 18.87 8.67
CA LEU A 304 -3.73 20.25 8.81
C LEU A 304 -2.67 21.03 9.58
N TYR A 305 -1.90 21.86 8.87
CA TYR A 305 -0.82 22.67 9.45
C TYR A 305 -1.18 24.16 9.40
N SER A 306 -1.14 24.83 10.55
CA SER A 306 -1.37 26.28 10.63
C SER A 306 -0.88 26.87 11.95
N GLY A 307 -0.32 28.08 11.91
CA GLY A 307 0.05 28.86 13.09
C GLY A 307 1.23 28.28 13.88
N PHE A 308 1.26 28.55 15.18
CA PHE A 308 2.26 28.04 16.12
C PHE A 308 1.82 26.68 16.67
N THR A 309 2.66 25.67 16.53
CA THR A 309 2.34 24.26 16.84
C THR A 309 3.25 23.63 17.90
N GLU A 310 4.17 24.42 18.49
CA GLU A 310 5.05 23.97 19.57
C GLU A 310 4.44 24.22 20.97
N GLU A 311 5.17 23.82 22.02
CA GLU A 311 4.75 24.07 23.41
C GLU A 311 4.82 25.57 23.76
N GLY A 312 3.76 26.10 24.38
CA GLY A 312 3.65 27.49 24.81
C GLY A 312 2.55 28.27 24.08
N ALA A 313 2.66 29.60 24.07
CA ALA A 313 1.73 30.48 23.39
C ALA A 313 2.49 31.52 22.55
N LYS A 314 2.07 31.70 21.30
CA LYS A 314 2.54 32.76 20.40
C LYS A 314 1.31 33.53 19.90
N THR A 315 1.35 34.85 20.00
CA THR A 315 0.26 35.76 19.58
C THR A 315 0.64 36.58 18.37
#